data_AF-A0A1M5PKT4-F1
#
_entry.id   AF-A0A1M5PKT4-F1
#
_cell.length_a   1.000
_cell.length_b   1.000
_cell.length_c   1.000
_cell.angle_alpha   90.00
_cell.angle_beta   90.00
_cell.angle_gamma   90.00
#
_symmetry.space_group_name_H-M   'P 1'
#
loop_
_entity.id
_entity.type
_entity.pdbx_description
1 polymer ?
#
loop_
_entity_poly.entity_id
_entity_poly.type
_entity_poly.pdbx_seq_one_letter_code
_entity_poly.pdbx_strand_id
1 'polypeptide(L)'
;MSITPETAKTHAKDPAVCCCRFEAGTVIEASNLEDPAIFPDLEDSGLLEIPENCLSIEEVLGAKLTQTVDALTPLTADLLEGVNKVEEVKKEVVEENKEEKVASVSYTAPSVSGSSIKIHIGEGKDINLEIPLNVATSMGVVSQATSEPVAEVKEETKKEIEEAKVVRKLVKKHFKIEKVEFADETKIEGTTLYIRKDICPEAIASEELVVDMKLDIITPDKYNSYSETIMDIQPIATKEEGELGEGITRVLDGVIVMVTGTDEYGVQIGEFGSSEGDLDKNIMWGRPGAPDKGDIFIKTEVVIKAGTNMERPGPLAAHMATDVITQEIREALKKADESLVVETEELVQYRRNGKKKVVIVKEIMGQGAMHDNLILPVEPVGTLGAKPNVDLGNVPVVLSPLEVLDGGIHALTCIGPASKETSRHYWREPLVIEAMNDEEIDLVGVVFVGSPQVNAEKFYVSKRLGMMIEAMGVDGAIITTEGFGNNHIDFASHHEQIGSRGVAVVGMTFAAVQGALVVGNEYMKYMIDNNKSKQGIENEILSNNTLCKEDAIRALAMLKTVMAGEEVKAPERKWNNNVKLNNIELIEKETGNKIELVENEQVLEKSRKRREIYEKE
;
A
#
# COMPACT_ATOMS: atom_id res chain seq x y z
N MET A 1 13.90 -21.09 13.59
CA MET A 1 13.89 -20.59 14.98
C MET A 1 13.07 -21.58 15.79
N SER A 2 13.51 -21.97 16.99
CA SER A 2 12.73 -22.96 17.73
C SER A 2 11.41 -22.42 18.27
N ILE A 3 10.38 -23.27 18.30
CA ILE A 3 9.04 -22.88 18.75
C ILE A 3 8.91 -22.83 20.28
N THR A 4 7.98 -22.02 20.76
CA THR A 4 7.61 -21.98 22.18
C THR A 4 6.61 -23.08 22.54
N PRO A 5 6.43 -23.42 23.83
CA PRO A 5 5.38 -24.37 24.26
C PRO A 5 3.95 -23.94 23.90
N GLU A 6 3.70 -22.64 23.76
CA GLU A 6 2.40 -22.10 23.34
C GLU A 6 2.18 -22.35 21.84
N THR A 7 3.19 -22.02 21.02
CA THR A 7 3.21 -22.29 19.58
C THR A 7 3.05 -23.79 19.29
N ALA A 8 3.74 -24.66 20.04
CA ALA A 8 3.65 -26.11 19.89
C ALA A 8 2.22 -26.66 20.14
N LYS A 9 1.40 -25.98 20.96
CA LYS A 9 0.00 -26.36 21.16
C LYS A 9 -0.88 -25.92 19.99
N THR A 10 -0.66 -24.73 19.48
CA THR A 10 -1.39 -24.20 18.32
C THR A 10 -1.14 -25.06 17.07
N HIS A 11 0.10 -25.54 16.92
CA HIS A 11 0.55 -26.37 15.80
C HIS A 11 0.65 -27.86 16.15
N ALA A 12 -0.10 -28.34 17.14
CA ALA A 12 0.00 -29.71 17.66
C ALA A 12 -0.06 -30.80 16.57
N LYS A 13 -0.86 -30.57 15.53
CA LYS A 13 -1.10 -31.53 14.43
C LYS A 13 -0.20 -31.33 13.22
N ASP A 14 0.63 -30.30 13.22
CA ASP A 14 1.53 -30.02 12.11
C ASP A 14 2.77 -30.92 12.20
N PRO A 15 3.50 -31.13 11.08
CA PRO A 15 4.67 -31.99 11.06
C PRO A 15 5.74 -31.56 12.08
N ALA A 16 6.46 -32.53 12.64
CA ALA A 16 7.56 -32.26 13.54
C ALA A 16 8.90 -32.28 12.79
N VAL A 17 9.58 -31.13 12.74
CA VAL A 17 10.88 -30.98 12.07
C VAL A 17 11.88 -30.37 13.06
N CYS A 18 13.11 -30.87 13.10
CA CYS A 18 14.14 -30.33 13.99
C CYS A 18 14.62 -28.93 13.56
N CYS A 19 14.68 -27.98 14.48
CA CYS A 19 15.20 -26.63 14.20
C CYS A 19 16.73 -26.56 14.07
N CYS A 20 17.43 -27.51 14.67
CA CYS A 20 18.88 -27.56 14.77
C CYS A 20 19.35 -29.02 14.75
N ARG A 21 20.66 -29.22 14.70
CA ARG A 21 21.25 -30.54 14.93
C ARG A 21 21.09 -30.93 16.41
N PHE A 22 20.60 -32.15 16.65
CA PHE A 22 20.47 -32.72 18.00
C PHE A 22 21.12 -34.09 18.09
N GLU A 23 21.84 -34.33 19.18
CA GLU A 23 22.56 -35.58 19.40
C GLU A 23 21.61 -36.71 19.85
N ALA A 24 22.01 -37.95 19.54
CA ALA A 24 21.30 -39.15 19.98
C ALA A 24 21.05 -39.12 21.49
N GLY A 25 19.82 -39.45 21.88
CA GLY A 25 19.36 -39.48 23.26
C GLY A 25 18.74 -38.18 23.78
N THR A 26 18.70 -37.13 22.97
CA THR A 26 17.95 -35.90 23.28
C THR A 26 16.45 -36.20 23.39
N VAL A 27 15.80 -35.65 24.42
CA VAL A 27 14.33 -35.70 24.57
C VAL A 27 13.75 -34.48 23.86
N ILE A 28 12.77 -34.70 22.99
CA ILE A 28 12.18 -33.64 22.17
C ILE A 28 11.28 -32.75 23.02
N GLU A 29 11.63 -31.48 23.08
CA GLU A 29 10.85 -30.38 23.64
C GLU A 29 10.44 -29.40 22.54
N ALA A 30 9.54 -28.46 22.83
CA ALA A 30 9.13 -27.43 21.88
C ALA A 30 10.34 -26.66 21.30
N SER A 31 11.34 -26.38 22.15
CA SER A 31 12.56 -25.69 21.72
C SER A 31 13.47 -26.50 20.79
N ASN A 32 13.15 -27.76 20.50
CA ASN A 32 13.86 -28.59 19.52
C ASN A 32 13.19 -28.59 18.14
N LEU A 33 11.96 -28.08 18.05
CA LEU A 33 11.14 -28.14 16.85
C LEU A 33 11.17 -26.79 16.13
N GLU A 34 11.22 -26.86 14.81
CA GLU A 34 11.14 -25.72 13.92
C GLU A 34 9.69 -25.27 13.77
N ASP A 35 9.49 -24.00 13.42
CA ASP A 35 8.16 -23.41 13.26
C ASP A 35 7.46 -23.94 12.00
N PRO A 36 6.33 -24.65 12.12
CA PRO A 36 5.60 -25.14 10.95
C PRO A 36 5.13 -24.03 10.02
N ALA A 37 5.00 -22.80 10.52
CA ALA A 37 4.68 -21.64 9.68
C ALA A 37 5.72 -21.38 8.58
N ILE A 38 6.98 -21.81 8.77
CA ILE A 38 8.05 -21.61 7.78
C ILE A 38 8.29 -22.81 6.87
N PHE A 39 7.73 -23.99 7.16
CA PHE A 39 7.98 -25.19 6.34
C PHE A 39 7.60 -25.00 4.87
N PRO A 40 6.46 -24.37 4.57
CA PRO A 40 6.07 -24.20 3.17
C PRO A 40 7.10 -23.35 2.39
N ASP A 41 7.79 -22.40 3.03
CA ASP A 41 8.87 -21.60 2.40
C ASP A 41 10.14 -22.43 2.25
N LEU A 42 10.44 -23.29 3.23
CA LEU A 42 11.58 -24.21 3.16
C LEU A 42 11.39 -25.27 2.07
N GLU A 43 10.18 -25.80 1.89
CA GLU A 43 9.84 -26.71 0.79
C GLU A 43 9.94 -26.01 -0.57
N ASP A 44 9.42 -24.78 -0.68
CA ASP A 44 9.53 -23.98 -1.91
C ASP A 44 11.00 -23.65 -2.28
N SER A 45 11.87 -23.46 -1.28
CA SER A 45 13.31 -23.25 -1.49
C SER A 45 14.10 -24.54 -1.73
N GLY A 46 13.46 -25.71 -1.59
CA GLY A 46 14.11 -27.03 -1.68
C GLY A 46 15.03 -27.37 -0.51
N LEU A 47 14.91 -26.64 0.61
CA LEU A 47 15.68 -26.86 1.84
C LEU A 47 15.04 -27.91 2.76
N LEU A 48 13.75 -28.20 2.58
CA LEU A 48 12.99 -29.16 3.36
C LEU A 48 12.12 -30.00 2.42
N GLU A 49 12.00 -31.29 2.71
CA GLU A 49 11.05 -32.19 2.08
C GLU A 49 10.39 -32.98 3.20
N ILE A 50 9.08 -32.81 3.41
CA ILE A 50 8.37 -33.50 4.48
C ILE A 50 7.74 -34.78 3.92
N PRO A 51 8.20 -35.96 4.33
CA PRO A 51 7.64 -37.21 3.83
C PRO A 51 6.27 -37.49 4.47
N GLU A 52 5.42 -38.27 3.79
CA GLU A 52 4.08 -38.62 4.26
C GLU A 52 4.05 -39.32 5.64
N ASN A 53 5.16 -39.94 6.04
CA ASN A 53 5.31 -40.64 7.33
C ASN A 53 5.90 -39.75 8.45
N CYS A 54 5.99 -38.44 8.25
CA CYS A 54 6.41 -37.50 9.28
C CYS A 54 5.38 -37.46 10.41
N LEU A 55 5.84 -37.53 11.66
CA LEU A 55 4.99 -37.46 12.84
C LEU A 55 4.63 -36.00 13.15
N SER A 56 3.51 -35.81 13.84
CA SER A 56 3.07 -34.49 14.29
C SER A 56 3.80 -34.01 15.57
N ILE A 57 3.74 -32.71 15.85
CA ILE A 57 4.34 -32.11 17.05
C ILE A 57 3.82 -32.80 18.33
N GLU A 58 2.52 -33.09 18.44
CA GLU A 58 1.96 -33.73 19.63
C GLU A 58 2.44 -35.18 19.84
N GLU A 59 2.75 -35.87 18.75
CA GLU A 59 3.24 -37.26 18.78
C GLU A 59 4.69 -37.34 19.25
N VAL A 60 5.53 -36.36 18.90
CA VAL A 60 6.97 -36.40 19.19
C VAL A 60 7.35 -35.77 20.52
N LEU A 61 6.53 -34.91 21.11
CA LEU A 61 6.87 -34.22 22.37
C LEU A 61 7.08 -35.22 23.51
N GLY A 62 8.27 -35.19 24.10
CA GLY A 62 8.69 -36.14 25.14
C GLY A 62 9.29 -37.45 24.62
N ALA A 63 9.28 -37.69 23.30
CA ALA A 63 9.98 -38.81 22.67
C ALA A 63 11.49 -38.55 22.66
N LYS A 64 12.28 -39.63 22.58
CA LYS A 64 13.75 -39.59 22.66
C LYS A 64 14.37 -39.96 21.33
N LEU A 65 15.31 -39.15 20.84
CA LEU A 65 16.06 -39.44 19.61
C LEU A 65 16.92 -40.70 19.76
N THR A 66 16.79 -41.64 18.82
CA THR A 66 17.59 -42.89 18.78
C THR A 66 18.94 -42.68 18.09
N GLN A 67 19.04 -41.67 17.24
CA GLN A 67 20.27 -41.28 16.54
C GLN A 67 20.40 -39.75 16.43
N THR A 68 21.60 -39.28 16.11
CA THR A 68 21.87 -37.86 15.88
C THR A 68 21.22 -37.42 14.57
N VAL A 69 20.46 -36.32 14.60
CA VAL A 69 19.76 -35.76 13.45
C VAL A 69 20.26 -34.34 13.19
N ASP A 70 20.37 -33.96 11.92
CA ASP A 70 20.77 -32.61 11.52
C ASP A 70 19.57 -31.65 11.52
N ALA A 71 19.82 -30.35 11.36
CA ALA A 71 18.76 -29.36 11.24
C ALA A 71 17.86 -29.65 10.04
N LEU A 72 16.59 -29.23 10.12
CA LEU A 72 15.56 -29.44 9.09
C LEU A 72 15.29 -30.91 8.76
N THR A 73 15.53 -31.81 9.72
CA THR A 73 15.17 -33.23 9.59
C THR A 73 13.73 -33.45 10.06
N PRO A 74 12.81 -33.93 9.20
CA PRO A 74 11.48 -34.37 9.62
C PRO A 74 11.58 -35.60 10.53
N LEU A 75 10.81 -35.60 11.62
CA LEU A 75 10.84 -36.65 12.62
C LEU A 75 9.89 -37.78 12.27
N THR A 76 10.45 -38.91 11.88
CA THR A 76 9.73 -40.16 11.59
C THR A 76 9.89 -41.16 12.73
N ALA A 77 9.01 -42.16 12.77
CA ALA A 77 8.95 -43.13 13.88
C ALA A 77 10.25 -43.94 14.08
N ASP A 78 11.08 -44.10 13.06
CA ASP A 78 12.38 -44.79 13.14
C ASP A 78 13.46 -43.97 13.88
N LEU A 79 13.27 -42.65 13.99
CA LEU A 79 14.19 -41.74 14.66
C LEU A 79 13.92 -41.60 16.16
N LEU A 80 12.79 -42.12 16.65
CA LEU A 80 12.26 -41.81 17.98
C LEU A 80 11.87 -43.05 18.79
N GLU A 81 12.24 -43.03 20.07
CA GLU A 81 11.79 -43.95 21.10
C GLU A 81 10.78 -43.23 22.01
N GLY A 82 9.61 -43.84 22.25
CA GLY A 82 8.61 -43.28 23.17
C GLY A 82 7.65 -42.27 22.56
N VAL A 83 7.36 -42.37 21.26
CA VAL A 83 6.33 -41.57 20.56
C VAL A 83 4.97 -41.73 21.22
N ASN A 84 4.25 -40.62 21.42
CA ASN A 84 2.89 -40.63 21.95
C ASN A 84 1.94 -41.20 20.89
N LYS A 85 1.19 -42.25 21.22
CA LYS A 85 0.19 -42.80 20.30
C LYS A 85 -1.07 -41.94 20.31
N VAL A 86 -1.36 -41.27 19.20
CA VAL A 86 -2.65 -40.64 18.94
C VAL A 86 -3.46 -41.57 18.02
N GLU A 87 -4.75 -41.80 18.32
CA GLU A 87 -5.62 -42.67 17.52
C GLU A 87 -5.95 -42.02 16.16
N GLU A 88 -5.44 -42.58 15.05
CA GLU A 88 -5.82 -42.20 13.68
C GLU A 88 -7.24 -42.67 13.34
N VAL A 89 -8.12 -41.74 12.98
CA VAL A 89 -9.35 -42.04 12.21
C VAL A 89 -8.99 -41.97 10.72
N LYS A 90 -8.74 -43.13 10.11
CA LYS A 90 -8.48 -43.26 8.66
C LYS A 90 -9.72 -42.86 7.85
N LYS A 91 -9.57 -41.89 6.94
CA LYS A 91 -10.52 -41.62 5.86
C LYS A 91 -10.24 -42.59 4.70
N GLU A 92 -11.13 -43.54 4.47
CA GLU A 92 -11.20 -44.29 3.22
C GLU A 92 -11.87 -43.42 2.15
N VAL A 93 -11.20 -43.34 0.99
CA VAL A 93 -11.74 -42.77 -0.24
C VAL A 93 -12.67 -43.81 -0.87
N VAL A 94 -13.95 -43.48 -0.99
CA VAL A 94 -14.90 -44.19 -1.86
C VAL A 94 -15.56 -43.16 -2.76
N GLU A 95 -15.27 -43.25 -4.07
CA GLU A 95 -16.12 -42.67 -5.10
C GLU A 95 -17.48 -43.39 -5.07
N GLU A 96 -18.55 -42.69 -4.73
CA GLU A 96 -19.89 -43.07 -5.19
C GLU A 96 -20.70 -41.85 -5.60
N ASN A 97 -21.05 -41.87 -6.87
CA ASN A 97 -21.92 -40.95 -7.57
C ASN A 97 -23.37 -41.23 -7.12
N LYS A 98 -24.04 -40.28 -6.45
CA LYS A 98 -25.50 -40.27 -6.26
C LYS A 98 -26.01 -38.86 -5.97
N GLU A 99 -26.81 -38.35 -6.90
CA GLU A 99 -27.74 -37.25 -6.68
C GLU A 99 -28.68 -37.60 -5.53
N GLU A 100 -28.80 -36.73 -4.52
CA GLU A 100 -30.03 -36.63 -3.74
C GLU A 100 -30.29 -35.22 -3.19
N LYS A 101 -31.56 -34.85 -3.38
CA LYS A 101 -32.29 -33.61 -3.14
C LYS A 101 -31.98 -32.86 -1.84
N VAL A 102 -31.88 -31.54 -1.97
CA VAL A 102 -31.97 -30.54 -0.89
C VAL A 102 -33.31 -30.69 -0.17
N ALA A 103 -33.29 -31.08 1.10
CA ALA A 103 -34.41 -30.94 2.02
C ALA A 103 -34.27 -29.62 2.79
N SER A 104 -35.32 -28.81 2.75
CA SER A 104 -35.44 -27.53 3.44
C SER A 104 -35.53 -27.72 4.96
N VAL A 105 -34.75 -26.93 5.71
CA VAL A 105 -34.88 -26.83 7.16
C VAL A 105 -36.03 -25.86 7.48
N SER A 106 -37.10 -26.40 8.06
CA SER A 106 -38.24 -25.67 8.60
C SER A 106 -38.00 -25.41 10.09
N TYR A 107 -37.93 -24.13 10.48
CA TYR A 107 -38.00 -23.73 11.88
C TYR A 107 -39.44 -23.93 12.37
N THR A 108 -39.64 -24.88 13.28
CA THR A 108 -40.92 -25.00 14.02
C THR A 108 -40.79 -24.29 15.36
N ALA A 109 -41.66 -23.29 15.58
CA ALA A 109 -41.77 -22.59 16.84
C ALA A 109 -42.18 -23.53 17.98
N PRO A 110 -41.72 -23.31 19.23
CA PRO A 110 -42.05 -24.18 20.35
C PRO A 110 -43.56 -24.13 20.66
N SER A 111 -44.17 -25.29 20.83
CA SER A 111 -45.57 -25.42 21.27
C SER A 111 -45.65 -25.49 22.79
N VAL A 112 -46.47 -24.61 23.37
CA VAL A 112 -46.74 -24.58 24.82
C VAL A 112 -47.95 -25.49 25.09
N SER A 113 -47.71 -26.61 25.78
CA SER A 113 -48.77 -27.41 26.41
C SER A 113 -48.54 -27.39 27.93
N GLY A 114 -49.64 -27.29 28.69
CA GLY A 114 -49.65 -26.79 30.06
C GLY A 114 -48.62 -27.39 31.03
N SER A 115 -48.02 -26.48 31.81
CA SER A 115 -47.19 -26.64 33.03
C SER A 115 -45.69 -26.94 32.91
N SER A 116 -45.14 -27.31 31.75
CA SER A 116 -43.69 -27.47 31.55
C SER A 116 -43.22 -27.01 30.16
N ILE A 117 -41.99 -26.47 30.09
CA ILE A 117 -41.29 -26.15 28.82
C ILE A 117 -40.35 -27.33 28.51
N LYS A 118 -40.47 -27.88 27.30
CA LYS A 118 -39.59 -28.95 26.80
C LYS A 118 -38.64 -28.39 25.75
N ILE A 119 -37.33 -28.46 26.02
CA ILE A 119 -36.28 -28.03 25.10
C ILE A 119 -35.56 -29.29 24.60
N HIS A 120 -35.51 -29.44 23.28
CA HIS A 120 -34.77 -30.50 22.60
C HIS A 120 -33.58 -29.87 21.87
N ILE A 121 -32.36 -30.29 22.20
CA ILE A 121 -31.13 -29.84 21.53
C ILE A 121 -30.50 -31.05 20.85
N GLY A 122 -30.53 -31.05 19.52
CA GLY A 122 -30.06 -32.15 18.69
C GLY A 122 -28.71 -31.86 18.07
N GLU A 123 -27.64 -31.90 18.86
CA GLU A 123 -26.30 -32.23 18.35
C GLU A 123 -25.37 -32.66 19.50
N GLY A 124 -24.82 -33.88 19.42
CA GLY A 124 -23.73 -34.35 20.30
C GLY A 124 -24.08 -35.20 21.52
N LYS A 125 -25.36 -35.36 21.87
CA LYS A 125 -25.99 -36.40 22.74
C LYS A 125 -27.41 -35.93 23.01
N ASP A 126 -28.44 -36.71 22.71
CA ASP A 126 -29.85 -36.28 22.84
C ASP A 126 -30.19 -35.80 24.27
N ILE A 127 -30.28 -34.48 24.47
CA ILE A 127 -30.67 -33.88 25.76
C ILE A 127 -32.12 -33.40 25.66
N ASN A 128 -32.97 -33.99 26.49
CA ASN A 128 -34.35 -33.56 26.72
C ASN A 128 -34.44 -32.85 28.08
N LEU A 129 -34.63 -31.54 28.09
CA LEU A 129 -34.83 -30.75 29.31
C LEU A 129 -36.30 -30.44 29.50
N GLU A 130 -36.86 -30.83 30.64
CA GLU A 130 -38.22 -30.47 31.06
C GLU A 130 -38.15 -29.52 32.25
N ILE A 131 -38.50 -28.26 32.03
CA ILE A 131 -38.39 -27.19 33.04
C ILE A 131 -39.80 -26.76 33.49
N PRO A 132 -40.12 -26.84 34.79
CA PRO A 132 -41.37 -26.29 35.33
C PRO A 132 -41.45 -24.77 35.14
N LEU A 133 -42.61 -24.27 34.72
CA LEU A 133 -42.81 -22.85 34.32
C LEU A 133 -42.39 -21.82 35.38
N ASN A 134 -42.51 -22.19 36.65
CA ASN A 134 -42.17 -21.42 37.84
C ASN A 134 -40.66 -21.21 38.02
N VAL A 135 -39.81 -22.05 37.43
CA VAL A 135 -38.34 -21.86 37.42
C VAL A 135 -37.93 -20.98 36.23
N ALA A 136 -38.54 -21.17 35.06
CA ALA A 136 -38.27 -20.38 33.85
C ALA A 136 -38.60 -18.88 34.00
N THR A 137 -39.59 -18.54 34.84
CA THR A 137 -39.95 -17.14 35.16
C THR A 137 -38.92 -16.45 36.06
N SER A 138 -38.20 -17.20 36.91
CA SER A 138 -37.11 -16.65 37.73
C SER A 138 -35.80 -16.43 36.97
N MET A 139 -35.63 -17.14 35.84
CA MET A 139 -34.47 -17.02 34.95
C MET A 139 -34.69 -16.05 33.78
N GLY A 140 -35.83 -15.32 33.75
CA GLY A 140 -36.08 -14.28 32.75
C GLY A 140 -36.38 -14.79 31.33
N VAL A 141 -36.74 -16.06 31.16
CA VAL A 141 -36.91 -16.70 29.84
C VAL A 141 -38.32 -16.53 29.27
N VAL A 142 -39.26 -15.93 30.01
CA VAL A 142 -40.63 -15.65 29.52
C VAL A 142 -41.09 -14.26 29.96
N SER A 143 -41.30 -13.34 29.01
CA SER A 143 -41.95 -12.04 29.26
C SER A 143 -43.48 -12.20 29.27
N GLN A 144 -44.11 -11.80 30.37
CA GLN A 144 -45.56 -11.70 30.49
C GLN A 144 -46.03 -10.34 29.95
N ALA A 145 -46.88 -10.36 28.92
CA ALA A 145 -47.60 -9.18 28.46
C ALA A 145 -48.60 -8.74 29.53
N THR A 146 -48.40 -7.54 30.10
CA THR A 146 -49.40 -6.82 30.88
C THR A 146 -49.56 -5.42 30.31
N SER A 147 -50.81 -5.07 30.03
CA SER A 147 -51.27 -3.80 29.50
C SER A 147 -51.52 -2.80 30.64
N GLU A 148 -50.73 -1.74 30.72
CA GLU A 148 -50.99 -0.53 31.51
C GLU A 148 -50.31 0.69 30.82
N PRO A 149 -50.74 1.93 31.12
CA PRO A 149 -50.94 2.98 30.13
C PRO A 149 -49.64 3.60 29.61
N VAL A 150 -49.74 4.09 28.37
CA VAL A 150 -48.73 4.78 27.57
C VAL A 150 -47.96 5.82 28.41
N ALA A 151 -46.82 5.41 28.95
CA ALA A 151 -45.72 6.31 29.25
C ALA A 151 -44.97 6.53 27.94
N GLU A 152 -44.78 7.81 27.60
CA GLU A 152 -44.10 8.28 26.40
C GLU A 152 -42.92 7.38 26.04
N VAL A 153 -43.01 6.78 24.86
CA VAL A 153 -41.87 6.26 24.13
C VAL A 153 -40.87 7.41 24.10
N LYS A 154 -39.82 7.33 24.92
CA LYS A 154 -38.57 7.99 24.55
C LYS A 154 -38.24 7.37 23.21
N GLU A 155 -38.45 8.16 22.16
CA GLU A 155 -37.90 7.92 20.85
C GLU A 155 -36.52 7.32 21.08
N GLU A 156 -36.30 6.09 20.60
CA GLU A 156 -34.99 5.78 20.07
C GLU A 156 -34.72 6.93 19.12
N THR A 157 -33.89 7.87 19.58
CA THR A 157 -33.33 8.93 18.75
C THR A 157 -32.80 8.18 17.55
N LYS A 158 -33.54 8.27 16.43
CA LYS A 158 -32.95 8.15 15.11
C LYS A 158 -31.70 8.99 15.24
N LYS A 159 -30.52 8.36 15.18
CA LYS A 159 -29.29 9.12 14.97
C LYS A 159 -29.60 9.93 13.71
N GLU A 160 -29.87 11.22 13.88
CA GLU A 160 -29.84 12.14 12.76
C GLU A 160 -28.51 11.84 12.06
N ILE A 161 -28.58 11.54 10.77
CA ILE A 161 -27.37 11.51 9.96
C ILE A 161 -26.87 12.95 10.05
N GLU A 162 -25.87 13.19 10.90
CA GLU A 162 -25.24 14.50 10.99
C GLU A 162 -24.71 14.81 9.59
N GLU A 163 -25.19 15.91 9.01
CA GLU A 163 -24.77 16.34 7.67
C GLU A 163 -23.25 16.46 7.61
N ALA A 164 -22.67 16.06 6.47
CA ALA A 164 -21.23 16.13 6.25
C ALA A 164 -20.73 17.56 6.49
N LYS A 165 -19.77 17.72 7.40
CA LYS A 165 -19.24 19.03 7.77
C LYS A 165 -18.03 19.37 6.91
N VAL A 166 -18.12 20.45 6.14
CA VAL A 166 -16.96 21.00 5.41
C VAL A 166 -15.86 21.38 6.42
N VAL A 167 -14.64 20.91 6.17
CA VAL A 167 -13.45 21.21 6.97
C VAL A 167 -12.65 22.32 6.34
N ARG A 168 -12.37 22.18 5.05
CA ARG A 168 -11.49 23.03 4.26
C ARG A 168 -11.82 22.88 2.78
N LYS A 169 -11.40 23.87 2.00
CA LYS A 169 -11.59 23.96 0.56
C LYS A 169 -10.30 24.40 -0.11
N LEU A 170 -10.02 23.83 -1.26
CA LEU A 170 -8.94 24.21 -2.15
C LEU A 170 -9.53 24.41 -3.54
N VAL A 171 -9.18 25.51 -4.19
CA VAL A 171 -9.57 25.79 -5.57
C VAL A 171 -8.33 25.73 -6.45
N LYS A 172 -8.38 24.93 -7.52
CA LYS A 172 -7.34 24.92 -8.55
C LYS A 172 -7.85 25.62 -9.80
N LYS A 173 -7.10 26.62 -10.28
CA LYS A 173 -7.35 27.32 -11.54
C LYS A 173 -6.39 26.79 -12.60
N HIS A 174 -6.95 26.23 -13.66
CA HIS A 174 -6.22 25.53 -14.69
C HIS A 174 -5.94 26.42 -15.90
N PHE A 175 -4.69 26.45 -16.33
CA PHE A 175 -4.18 27.19 -17.48
C PHE A 175 -3.63 26.20 -18.50
N LYS A 176 -4.24 26.15 -19.68
CA LYS A 176 -3.83 25.20 -20.72
C LYS A 176 -2.61 25.72 -21.49
N ILE A 177 -1.57 24.90 -21.57
CA ILE A 177 -0.41 25.12 -22.43
C ILE A 177 -0.44 24.16 -23.61
N GLU A 178 -0.27 24.69 -24.82
CA GLU A 178 -0.23 23.92 -26.07
C GLU A 178 1.14 24.04 -26.76
N LYS A 179 2.00 24.94 -26.27
CA LYS A 179 3.30 25.20 -26.86
C LYS A 179 4.28 25.73 -25.81
N VAL A 180 5.53 25.27 -25.88
CA VAL A 180 6.64 25.79 -25.08
C VAL A 180 7.78 26.21 -26.00
N GLU A 181 8.30 27.43 -25.82
CA GLU A 181 9.40 27.97 -26.64
C GLU A 181 10.44 28.70 -25.82
N PHE A 182 11.69 28.66 -26.29
CA PHE A 182 12.74 29.50 -25.73
C PHE A 182 12.62 30.96 -26.21
N ALA A 183 12.69 31.90 -25.28
CA ALA A 183 12.64 33.35 -25.52
C ALA A 183 13.66 34.10 -24.65
N ASP A 184 13.61 35.43 -24.69
CA ASP A 184 14.52 36.28 -23.92
C ASP A 184 14.00 36.53 -22.48
N GLU A 185 12.73 36.22 -22.21
CA GLU A 185 12.10 36.29 -20.88
C GLU A 185 11.13 35.12 -20.68
N THR A 186 10.98 34.66 -19.43
CA THR A 186 9.98 33.65 -19.08
C THR A 186 8.62 34.31 -18.86
N LYS A 187 7.60 33.89 -19.61
CA LYS A 187 6.24 34.44 -19.55
C LYS A 187 5.22 33.50 -20.18
N ILE A 188 3.93 33.76 -19.92
CA ILE A 188 2.82 33.04 -20.55
C ILE A 188 2.03 34.03 -21.40
N GLU A 189 1.84 33.72 -22.68
CA GLU A 189 0.99 34.48 -23.61
C GLU A 189 0.02 33.54 -24.32
N GLY A 190 -1.28 33.69 -24.06
CA GLY A 190 -2.29 32.75 -24.56
C GLY A 190 -2.04 31.33 -24.01
N THR A 191 -1.91 30.36 -24.91
CA THR A 191 -1.58 28.95 -24.59
C THR A 191 -0.09 28.64 -24.79
N THR A 192 0.78 29.65 -24.92
CA THR A 192 2.23 29.47 -25.10
C THR A 192 2.98 29.86 -23.84
N LEU A 193 3.81 28.95 -23.32
CA LEU A 193 4.80 29.22 -22.29
C LEU A 193 6.15 29.53 -22.94
N TYR A 194 6.65 30.73 -22.73
CA TYR A 194 8.00 31.13 -23.10
C TYR A 194 8.94 30.92 -21.91
N ILE A 195 10.10 30.31 -22.14
CA ILE A 195 11.15 30.08 -21.14
C ILE A 195 12.40 30.84 -21.56
N ARG A 196 13.01 31.56 -20.62
CA ARG A 196 14.26 32.28 -20.85
C ARG A 196 15.40 31.33 -21.28
N LYS A 197 16.09 31.67 -22.38
CA LYS A 197 17.16 30.85 -22.99
C LYS A 197 18.36 30.58 -22.07
N ASP A 198 18.71 31.52 -21.21
CA ASP A 198 19.89 31.48 -20.34
C ASP A 198 19.53 31.23 -18.87
N ILE A 199 18.50 30.42 -18.62
CA ILE A 199 18.02 30.12 -17.26
C ILE A 199 18.92 29.13 -16.49
N CYS A 200 19.60 28.19 -17.17
CA CYS A 200 20.40 27.14 -16.52
C CYS A 200 21.59 27.65 -15.68
N PRO A 201 22.37 28.68 -16.07
CA PRO A 201 23.51 29.15 -15.28
C PRO A 201 23.15 29.56 -13.84
N GLU A 202 21.98 30.17 -13.62
CA GLU A 202 21.51 30.53 -12.28
C GLU A 202 21.12 29.29 -11.46
N ALA A 203 20.45 28.32 -12.09
CA ALA A 203 20.14 27.02 -11.49
C ALA A 203 21.41 26.25 -11.08
N ILE A 204 22.42 26.17 -11.96
CA ILE A 204 23.71 25.52 -11.67
C ILE A 204 24.40 26.23 -10.50
N ALA A 205 24.46 27.57 -10.53
CA ALA A 205 25.14 28.35 -9.49
C ALA A 205 24.44 28.30 -8.12
N SER A 206 23.18 27.86 -8.07
CA SER A 206 22.43 27.74 -6.82
C SER A 206 22.88 26.56 -5.96
N GLU A 207 23.49 25.53 -6.56
CA GLU A 207 23.80 24.27 -5.89
C GLU A 207 25.25 23.84 -6.10
N GLU A 208 26.01 23.68 -5.00
CA GLU A 208 27.45 23.40 -5.07
C GLU A 208 27.80 22.04 -5.73
N LEU A 209 26.87 21.08 -5.74
CA LEU A 209 27.08 19.75 -6.30
C LEU A 209 26.70 19.64 -7.77
N VAL A 210 26.01 20.63 -8.33
CA VAL A 210 25.64 20.66 -9.75
C VAL A 210 26.79 21.25 -10.54
N VAL A 211 27.31 20.50 -11.52
CA VAL A 211 28.42 20.92 -12.37
C VAL A 211 27.99 21.32 -13.77
N ASP A 212 26.88 20.75 -14.25
CA ASP A 212 26.27 21.10 -15.53
C ASP A 212 24.76 20.84 -15.48
N MET A 213 24.01 21.54 -16.33
CA MET A 213 22.58 21.32 -16.50
C MET A 213 22.13 21.69 -17.90
N LYS A 214 21.42 20.76 -18.55
CA LYS A 214 20.76 20.97 -19.83
C LYS A 214 19.25 21.04 -19.66
N LEU A 215 18.61 21.95 -20.39
CA LEU A 215 17.16 22.08 -20.45
C LEU A 215 16.68 21.78 -21.88
N ASP A 216 15.86 20.74 -22.02
CA ASP A 216 15.26 20.33 -23.30
C ASP A 216 13.73 20.50 -23.28
N ILE A 217 13.17 20.89 -24.43
CA ILE A 217 11.72 20.88 -24.65
C ILE A 217 11.37 19.66 -25.51
N ILE A 218 10.75 18.66 -24.89
CA ILE A 218 10.32 17.41 -25.54
C ILE A 218 8.83 17.52 -25.86
N THR A 219 8.52 17.57 -27.15
CA THR A 219 7.16 17.54 -27.70
C THR A 219 6.80 16.10 -28.12
N PRO A 220 5.51 15.78 -28.38
CA PRO A 220 5.08 14.42 -28.69
C PRO A 220 5.82 13.75 -29.86
N ASP A 221 6.26 14.52 -30.85
CA ASP A 221 7.08 14.04 -31.98
C ASP A 221 8.51 13.62 -31.59
N LYS A 222 8.94 13.92 -30.37
CA LYS A 222 10.27 13.64 -29.83
C LYS A 222 10.26 12.62 -28.68
N TYR A 223 9.13 11.95 -28.40
CA TYR A 223 9.09 10.93 -27.34
C TYR A 223 9.99 9.71 -27.61
N ASN A 224 10.46 9.52 -28.83
CA ASN A 224 11.47 8.49 -29.15
C ASN A 224 12.91 8.92 -28.84
N SER A 225 13.11 10.07 -28.20
CA SER A 225 14.43 10.54 -27.78
C SER A 225 14.94 9.79 -26.55
N TYR A 226 16.25 9.62 -26.50
CA TYR A 226 16.93 9.07 -25.33
C TYR A 226 16.83 10.04 -24.15
N SER A 227 16.62 9.48 -22.97
CA SER A 227 16.70 10.18 -21.70
C SER A 227 17.56 9.40 -20.72
N GLU A 228 18.29 10.12 -19.87
CA GLU A 228 18.79 9.56 -18.62
C GLU A 228 17.62 9.18 -17.69
N THR A 229 17.93 8.46 -16.63
CA THR A 229 16.95 7.99 -15.66
C THR A 229 16.08 9.11 -15.13
N ILE A 230 14.78 8.82 -14.99
CA ILE A 230 13.79 9.78 -14.53
C ILE A 230 13.76 9.70 -13.01
N MET A 231 14.25 10.75 -12.36
CA MET A 231 14.18 10.88 -10.91
C MET A 231 12.77 11.31 -10.47
N ASP A 232 12.17 12.26 -11.20
CA ASP A 232 10.86 12.80 -10.84
C ASP A 232 10.10 13.41 -12.03
N ILE A 233 8.78 13.44 -11.89
CA ILE A 233 7.83 14.11 -12.77
C ILE A 233 7.00 15.04 -11.90
N GLN A 234 6.99 16.33 -12.27
CA GLN A 234 6.42 17.38 -11.44
C GLN A 234 5.30 18.12 -12.19
N PRO A 235 4.14 18.34 -11.55
CA PRO A 235 3.20 19.33 -12.05
C PRO A 235 3.81 20.73 -11.91
N ILE A 236 3.37 21.69 -12.74
CA ILE A 236 3.76 23.09 -12.59
C ILE A 236 2.58 23.83 -11.98
N ALA A 237 2.69 24.18 -10.70
CA ALA A 237 1.64 24.86 -9.98
C ALA A 237 2.22 25.88 -8.99
N THR A 238 1.43 26.87 -8.62
CA THR A 238 1.83 27.93 -7.68
C THR A 238 0.66 28.46 -6.86
N LYS A 239 0.93 28.85 -5.61
CA LYS A 239 -0.09 29.48 -4.76
C LYS A 239 -0.38 30.91 -5.22
N GLU A 240 -1.67 31.17 -5.41
CA GLU A 240 -2.22 32.52 -5.58
C GLU A 240 -2.68 33.08 -4.22
N GLU A 241 -3.38 32.26 -3.44
CA GLU A 241 -3.90 32.59 -2.11
C GLU A 241 -3.80 31.37 -1.18
N GLY A 242 -3.54 31.62 0.11
CA GLY A 242 -3.49 30.60 1.15
C GLY A 242 -2.20 29.78 1.17
N GLU A 243 -2.19 28.77 2.04
CA GLU A 243 -1.10 27.79 2.16
C GLU A 243 -1.48 26.48 1.45
N LEU A 244 -0.59 25.49 1.45
CA LEU A 244 -0.90 24.18 0.85
C LEU A 244 -2.18 23.58 1.46
N GLY A 245 -3.08 23.10 0.60
CA GLY A 245 -4.33 22.46 1.00
C GLY A 245 -5.50 23.40 1.30
N GLU A 246 -5.31 24.72 1.12
CA GLU A 246 -6.40 25.70 1.19
C GLU A 246 -6.21 26.87 0.20
N GLY A 247 -7.23 27.71 0.05
CA GLY A 247 -7.14 28.89 -0.82
C GLY A 247 -7.14 28.53 -2.31
N ILE A 248 -6.27 29.19 -3.09
CA ILE A 248 -6.25 29.11 -4.55
C ILE A 248 -4.86 28.73 -5.05
N THR A 249 -4.82 27.70 -5.90
CA THR A 249 -3.61 27.25 -6.61
C THR A 249 -3.81 27.40 -8.11
N ARG A 250 -2.85 28.02 -8.81
CA ARG A 250 -2.82 28.05 -10.27
C ARG A 250 -2.01 26.88 -10.80
N VAL A 251 -2.47 26.25 -11.87
CA VAL A 251 -1.90 25.00 -12.41
C VAL A 251 -1.72 25.13 -13.92
N LEU A 252 -0.58 24.69 -14.45
CA LEU A 252 -0.40 24.50 -15.90
C LEU A 252 -0.78 23.07 -16.30
N ASP A 253 -1.61 22.96 -17.33
CA ASP A 253 -1.96 21.67 -17.96
C ASP A 253 -1.31 21.54 -19.34
N GLY A 254 -1.04 20.29 -19.75
CA GLY A 254 -0.40 19.97 -21.03
C GLY A 254 1.11 20.18 -21.04
N VAL A 255 1.71 20.53 -19.89
CA VAL A 255 3.16 20.71 -19.72
C VAL A 255 3.59 20.24 -18.33
N ILE A 256 4.74 19.58 -18.24
CA ILE A 256 5.36 19.15 -16.97
C ILE A 256 6.85 19.42 -16.91
N VAL A 257 7.40 19.35 -15.71
CA VAL A 257 8.85 19.29 -15.49
C VAL A 257 9.24 17.82 -15.28
N MET A 258 10.30 17.40 -15.99
CA MET A 258 10.88 16.06 -15.87
C MET A 258 12.33 16.19 -15.40
N VAL A 259 12.63 15.63 -14.24
CA VAL A 259 13.96 15.70 -13.63
C VAL A 259 14.75 14.43 -13.97
N THR A 260 15.90 14.59 -14.61
CA THR A 260 16.79 13.50 -15.03
C THR A 260 18.23 13.87 -14.72
N GLY A 261 19.14 12.90 -14.60
CA GLY A 261 20.53 13.24 -14.34
C GLY A 261 21.48 12.07 -14.15
N THR A 262 22.76 12.42 -14.16
CA THR A 262 23.91 11.53 -13.96
C THR A 262 24.97 12.21 -13.10
N ASP A 263 25.99 11.48 -12.66
CA ASP A 263 27.23 12.10 -12.18
C ASP A 263 28.20 12.44 -13.33
N GLU A 264 29.33 13.08 -13.02
CA GLU A 264 30.39 13.42 -13.99
C GLU A 264 30.96 12.22 -14.78
N TYR A 265 30.76 10.99 -14.31
CA TYR A 265 31.18 9.77 -15.02
C TYR A 265 30.06 9.16 -15.86
N GLY A 266 28.89 9.80 -15.93
CA GLY A 266 27.71 9.30 -16.63
C GLY A 266 26.98 8.19 -15.87
N VAL A 267 27.24 8.03 -14.57
CA VAL A 267 26.52 7.05 -13.75
C VAL A 267 25.14 7.61 -13.42
N GLN A 268 24.10 6.81 -13.65
CA GLN A 268 22.71 7.19 -13.39
C GLN A 268 22.50 7.52 -11.91
N ILE A 269 21.64 8.51 -11.65
CA ILE A 269 21.17 8.81 -10.30
C ILE A 269 20.01 7.87 -9.97
N GLY A 270 20.34 6.65 -9.55
CA GLY A 270 19.38 5.58 -9.20
C GLY A 270 20.06 4.43 -8.47
N GLU A 271 19.27 3.50 -7.90
CA GLU A 271 19.77 2.38 -7.09
C GLU A 271 19.65 1.01 -7.80
N PHE A 272 18.48 0.35 -7.72
CA PHE A 272 18.31 -1.03 -8.17
C PHE A 272 18.11 -1.13 -9.68
N GLY A 273 17.38 -0.18 -10.25
CA GLY A 273 17.04 -0.12 -11.66
C GLY A 273 17.02 1.32 -12.17
N SER A 274 16.91 1.48 -13.47
CA SER A 274 17.01 2.79 -14.12
C SER A 274 16.20 2.82 -15.41
N SER A 275 15.47 3.92 -15.60
CA SER A 275 14.53 4.09 -16.72
C SER A 275 15.18 4.73 -17.95
N GLU A 276 16.52 4.74 -18.02
CA GLU A 276 17.27 5.35 -19.12
C GLU A 276 16.96 4.65 -20.46
N GLY A 277 16.85 5.44 -21.52
CA GLY A 277 16.48 4.97 -22.85
C GLY A 277 15.41 5.84 -23.52
N ASP A 278 14.78 5.29 -24.56
CA ASP A 278 13.75 6.01 -25.32
C ASP A 278 12.50 6.22 -24.43
N LEU A 279 12.08 7.47 -24.27
CA LEU A 279 10.98 7.84 -23.36
C LEU A 279 9.67 7.08 -23.66
N ASP A 280 9.32 6.91 -24.94
CA ASP A 280 8.12 6.20 -25.38
C ASP A 280 8.11 4.70 -25.13
N LYS A 281 9.24 4.11 -24.76
CA LYS A 281 9.39 2.68 -24.43
C LYS A 281 9.56 2.42 -22.94
N ASN A 282 9.89 3.45 -22.16
CA ASN A 282 10.25 3.35 -20.75
C ASN A 282 9.30 4.13 -19.80
N ILE A 283 8.18 4.66 -20.30
CA ILE A 283 7.16 5.35 -19.49
C ILE A 283 5.79 4.69 -19.67
N MET A 284 5.13 4.33 -18.56
CA MET A 284 3.71 4.00 -18.59
C MET A 284 2.87 5.28 -18.57
N TRP A 285 2.39 5.67 -19.75
CA TRP A 285 1.62 6.88 -19.94
C TRP A 285 0.32 6.94 -19.12
N GLY A 286 -0.03 8.13 -18.63
CA GLY A 286 -1.31 8.39 -17.96
C GLY A 286 -1.46 7.77 -16.58
N ARG A 287 -0.39 7.16 -16.03
CA ARG A 287 -0.36 6.73 -14.63
C ARG A 287 -0.29 7.96 -13.72
N PRO A 288 -0.73 7.88 -12.46
CA PRO A 288 -0.75 9.04 -11.55
C PRO A 288 0.60 9.76 -11.47
N GLY A 289 1.71 9.01 -11.45
CA GLY A 289 3.07 9.56 -11.41
C GLY A 289 3.73 9.83 -12.76
N ALA A 290 3.09 9.49 -13.89
CA ALA A 290 3.69 9.55 -15.21
C ALA A 290 3.17 10.73 -16.04
N PRO A 291 3.88 11.10 -17.12
CA PRO A 291 3.34 11.97 -18.15
C PRO A 291 2.06 11.44 -18.80
N ASP A 292 1.15 12.34 -19.14
CA ASP A 292 0.01 12.04 -20.00
C ASP A 292 0.49 12.07 -21.47
N LYS A 293 -0.09 11.24 -22.35
CA LYS A 293 0.23 11.33 -23.79
C LYS A 293 -0.22 12.69 -24.32
N GLY A 294 0.72 13.44 -24.90
CA GLY A 294 0.48 14.78 -25.42
C GLY A 294 1.11 15.89 -24.58
N ASP A 295 1.52 15.59 -23.34
CA ASP A 295 2.25 16.53 -22.49
C ASP A 295 3.56 16.99 -23.15
N ILE A 296 3.86 18.28 -23.02
CA ILE A 296 5.17 18.84 -23.36
C ILE A 296 6.07 18.71 -22.13
N PHE A 297 7.29 18.19 -22.29
CA PHE A 297 8.22 18.07 -21.17
C PHE A 297 9.22 19.22 -21.19
N ILE A 298 9.32 19.90 -20.06
CA ILE A 298 10.45 20.73 -19.69
C ILE A 298 11.42 19.79 -18.96
N LYS A 299 12.30 19.15 -19.72
CA LYS A 299 13.21 18.12 -19.20
C LYS A 299 14.52 18.78 -18.78
N THR A 300 14.86 18.67 -17.50
CA THR A 300 16.20 18.99 -17.00
C THR A 300 17.05 17.73 -16.98
N GLU A 301 18.26 17.80 -17.51
CA GLU A 301 19.31 16.79 -17.37
C GLU A 301 20.45 17.41 -16.56
N VAL A 302 20.57 16.97 -15.31
CA VAL A 302 21.52 17.52 -14.35
C VAL A 302 22.73 16.62 -14.24
N VAL A 303 23.92 17.21 -14.29
CA VAL A 303 25.17 16.51 -13.98
C VAL A 303 25.65 16.96 -12.61
N ILE A 304 25.75 16.01 -11.68
CA ILE A 304 26.26 16.25 -10.33
C ILE A 304 27.71 15.76 -10.19
N LYS A 305 28.41 16.24 -9.16
CA LYS A 305 29.79 15.83 -8.88
C LYS A 305 29.93 14.31 -8.78
N ALA A 306 31.03 13.79 -9.33
CA ALA A 306 31.37 12.37 -9.30
C ALA A 306 31.21 11.75 -7.91
N GLY A 307 30.55 10.59 -7.84
CA GLY A 307 30.38 9.82 -6.60
C GLY A 307 29.33 10.35 -5.62
N THR A 308 28.55 11.38 -5.99
CA THR A 308 27.45 11.90 -5.16
C THR A 308 26.07 11.35 -5.57
N ASN A 309 26.00 10.52 -6.62
CA ASN A 309 24.74 9.97 -7.14
C ASN A 309 24.01 9.00 -6.20
N MET A 310 24.73 8.38 -5.26
CA MET A 310 24.16 7.50 -4.23
C MET A 310 24.10 8.15 -2.85
N GLU A 311 24.35 9.46 -2.75
CA GLU A 311 24.32 10.20 -1.50
C GLU A 311 23.27 11.29 -1.58
N ARG A 312 22.43 11.42 -0.55
CA ARG A 312 21.27 12.33 -0.49
C ARG A 312 21.55 13.72 -1.04
N PRO A 313 22.69 14.38 -0.72
CA PRO A 313 22.97 15.71 -1.22
C PRO A 313 23.00 15.80 -2.75
N GLY A 314 23.40 14.74 -3.46
CA GLY A 314 23.48 14.72 -4.93
C GLY A 314 22.12 14.84 -5.61
N PRO A 315 21.20 13.86 -5.45
CA PRO A 315 19.84 13.97 -5.98
C PRO A 315 19.12 15.22 -5.47
N LEU A 316 19.29 15.59 -4.19
CA LEU A 316 18.67 16.80 -3.64
C LEU A 316 19.13 18.06 -4.39
N ALA A 317 20.43 18.21 -4.64
CA ALA A 317 20.98 19.33 -5.40
C ALA A 317 20.43 19.37 -6.84
N ALA A 318 20.26 18.21 -7.49
CA ALA A 318 19.66 18.17 -8.83
C ALA A 318 18.22 18.69 -8.82
N HIS A 319 17.42 18.29 -7.83
CA HIS A 319 16.05 18.75 -7.67
C HIS A 319 15.95 20.24 -7.31
N MET A 320 16.80 20.73 -6.40
CA MET A 320 16.82 22.14 -6.01
C MET A 320 17.21 23.05 -7.17
N ALA A 321 18.22 22.67 -7.94
CA ALA A 321 18.61 23.42 -9.14
C ALA A 321 17.48 23.42 -10.19
N THR A 322 16.82 22.29 -10.43
CA THR A 322 15.65 22.24 -11.32
C THR A 322 14.50 23.11 -10.81
N ASP A 323 14.25 23.16 -9.49
CA ASP A 323 13.20 23.97 -8.90
C ASP A 323 13.45 25.48 -9.06
N VAL A 324 14.70 25.93 -9.26
CA VAL A 324 14.99 27.34 -9.64
C VAL A 324 14.36 27.68 -10.99
N ILE A 325 14.44 26.78 -11.98
CA ILE A 325 13.81 26.93 -13.30
C ILE A 325 12.29 26.93 -13.14
N THR A 326 11.76 25.94 -12.40
CA THR A 326 10.33 25.83 -12.14
C THR A 326 9.79 27.07 -11.42
N GLN A 327 10.55 27.64 -10.49
CA GLN A 327 10.16 28.85 -9.77
C GLN A 327 10.02 30.06 -10.70
N GLU A 328 10.92 30.22 -11.68
CA GLU A 328 10.78 31.30 -12.67
C GLU A 328 9.46 31.14 -13.47
N ILE A 329 9.08 29.90 -13.79
CA ILE A 329 7.80 29.58 -14.45
C ILE A 329 6.61 29.86 -13.51
N ARG A 330 6.70 29.50 -12.22
CA ARG A 330 5.67 29.84 -11.22
C ARG A 330 5.45 31.35 -11.11
N GLU A 331 6.51 32.14 -11.14
CA GLU A 331 6.41 33.60 -11.12
C GLU A 331 5.75 34.19 -12.39
N ALA A 332 5.93 33.54 -13.54
CA ALA A 332 5.17 33.87 -14.75
C ALA A 332 3.69 33.48 -14.62
N LEU A 333 3.39 32.31 -14.05
CA LEU A 333 2.03 31.83 -13.81
C LEU A 333 1.24 32.71 -12.82
N LYS A 334 1.88 33.18 -11.74
CA LYS A 334 1.27 34.15 -10.82
C LYS A 334 0.82 35.43 -11.52
N LYS A 335 1.53 35.84 -12.57
CA LYS A 335 1.24 37.06 -13.36
C LYS A 335 0.33 36.81 -14.55
N ALA A 336 0.03 35.55 -14.89
CA ALA A 336 -0.82 35.20 -16.02
C ALA A 336 -2.23 35.80 -15.86
N ASP A 337 -2.82 36.21 -16.99
CA ASP A 337 -4.15 36.83 -17.00
C ASP A 337 -5.23 35.81 -16.61
N GLU A 338 -6.12 36.17 -15.69
CA GLU A 338 -7.25 35.34 -15.25
C GLU A 338 -8.15 34.87 -16.39
N SER A 339 -8.24 35.62 -17.50
CA SER A 339 -9.01 35.23 -18.67
C SER A 339 -8.46 34.00 -19.40
N LEU A 340 -7.24 33.55 -19.07
CA LEU A 340 -6.63 32.32 -19.60
C LEU A 340 -7.04 31.06 -18.81
N VAL A 341 -7.77 31.20 -17.71
CA VAL A 341 -8.27 30.06 -16.94
C VAL A 341 -9.31 29.30 -17.79
N VAL A 342 -9.02 28.03 -18.07
CA VAL A 342 -9.90 27.15 -18.86
C VAL A 342 -10.83 26.30 -18.00
N GLU A 343 -10.41 26.03 -16.76
CA GLU A 343 -11.15 25.20 -15.80
C GLU A 343 -10.87 25.67 -14.37
N THR A 344 -11.85 25.48 -13.50
CA THR A 344 -11.71 25.70 -12.06
C THR A 344 -12.23 24.48 -11.33
N GLU A 345 -11.33 23.79 -10.64
CA GLU A 345 -11.62 22.60 -9.84
C GLU A 345 -11.77 23.02 -8.37
N GLU A 346 -12.91 22.67 -7.73
CA GLU A 346 -13.10 22.84 -6.29
C GLU A 346 -12.94 21.49 -5.58
N LEU A 347 -11.93 21.39 -4.72
CA LEU A 347 -11.69 20.25 -3.86
C LEU A 347 -12.18 20.59 -2.45
N VAL A 348 -13.09 19.78 -1.91
CA VAL A 348 -13.69 20.01 -0.60
C VAL A 348 -13.46 18.80 0.29
N GLN A 349 -12.85 19.03 1.45
CA GLN A 349 -12.73 17.99 2.47
C GLN A 349 -13.89 18.07 3.46
N TYR A 350 -14.48 16.91 3.74
CA TYR A 350 -15.57 16.76 4.69
C TYR A 350 -15.15 15.93 5.91
N ARG A 351 -15.77 16.21 7.06
CA ARG A 351 -15.95 15.23 8.14
C ARG A 351 -17.32 14.63 8.06
N ARG A 352 -17.39 13.31 8.19
CA ARG A 352 -18.64 12.55 8.16
C ARG A 352 -18.89 11.93 9.53
N ASN A 353 -19.39 12.75 10.46
CA ASN A 353 -19.65 12.31 11.82
C ASN A 353 -20.61 11.11 11.83
N GLY A 354 -20.30 10.10 12.65
CA GLY A 354 -21.07 8.86 12.72
C GLY A 354 -20.70 7.80 11.68
N LYS A 355 -19.86 8.13 10.67
CA LYS A 355 -19.23 7.14 9.79
C LYS A 355 -17.95 6.58 10.43
N LYS A 356 -17.47 5.45 9.88
CA LYS A 356 -16.23 4.82 10.30
C LYS A 356 -15.04 5.70 9.94
N LYS A 357 -14.17 5.98 10.92
CA LYS A 357 -12.99 6.83 10.74
C LYS A 357 -11.89 6.04 10.08
N VAL A 358 -11.41 6.53 8.94
CA VAL A 358 -10.35 5.89 8.16
C VAL A 358 -9.17 6.83 8.03
N VAL A 359 -7.97 6.28 8.15
CA VAL A 359 -6.70 6.99 7.89
C VAL A 359 -5.94 6.31 6.76
N ILE A 360 -5.26 7.09 5.93
CA ILE A 360 -4.28 6.56 4.98
C ILE A 360 -2.90 6.75 5.58
N VAL A 361 -2.06 5.72 5.55
CA VAL A 361 -0.67 5.77 5.97
C VAL A 361 0.20 5.54 4.73
N LYS A 362 0.94 6.56 4.31
CA LYS A 362 1.90 6.50 3.21
C LYS A 362 3.30 6.29 3.79
N GLU A 363 3.82 5.08 3.72
CA GLU A 363 5.25 4.85 3.89
C GLU A 363 5.98 5.41 2.65
N ILE A 364 6.88 6.36 2.90
CA ILE A 364 7.67 7.06 1.89
C ILE A 364 9.16 6.79 2.09
N MET A 365 9.93 7.07 1.04
CA MET A 365 11.38 6.97 1.06
C MET A 365 11.98 7.75 2.24
N GLY A 366 12.83 7.08 3.00
CA GLY A 366 13.43 7.61 4.22
C GLY A 366 14.69 6.85 4.68
N GLN A 367 15.30 6.06 3.79
CA GLN A 367 16.47 5.25 4.12
C GLN A 367 17.75 6.09 4.24
N GLY A 368 17.75 7.32 3.73
CA GLY A 368 19.00 8.03 3.44
C GLY A 368 19.67 7.42 2.21
N ALA A 369 21.01 7.51 2.12
CA ALA A 369 21.70 7.39 0.83
C ALA A 369 21.01 8.33 -0.17
N MET A 370 20.67 7.91 -1.40
CA MET A 370 19.91 8.77 -2.32
C MET A 370 18.42 8.95 -1.95
N HIS A 371 17.83 8.06 -1.13
CA HIS A 371 16.38 7.99 -0.89
C HIS A 371 15.92 8.99 0.17
N ASP A 372 15.10 9.95 -0.25
CA ASP A 372 14.38 10.88 0.62
C ASP A 372 13.16 11.44 -0.12
N ASN A 373 12.25 12.07 0.60
CA ASN A 373 11.18 12.89 0.03
C ASN A 373 11.11 14.19 0.86
N LEU A 374 10.81 15.32 0.24
CA LEU A 374 10.61 16.58 0.95
C LEU A 374 9.13 16.76 1.26
N ILE A 375 8.86 17.20 2.49
CA ILE A 375 7.51 17.36 3.03
C ILE A 375 7.21 18.84 3.22
N LEU A 376 6.02 19.25 2.77
CA LEU A 376 5.41 20.57 2.91
C LEU A 376 6.31 21.73 2.42
N PRO A 377 6.61 21.79 1.10
CA PRO A 377 7.19 22.98 0.50
C PRO A 377 6.26 24.19 0.58
N VAL A 378 6.82 25.39 0.34
CA VAL A 378 6.03 26.63 0.27
C VAL A 378 5.16 26.67 -0.98
N GLU A 379 5.73 26.30 -2.13
CA GLU A 379 5.01 26.17 -3.40
C GLU A 379 4.68 24.69 -3.65
N PRO A 380 3.59 24.37 -4.37
CA PRO A 380 3.27 23.02 -4.78
C PRO A 380 4.48 22.31 -5.40
N VAL A 381 4.87 21.17 -4.82
CA VAL A 381 6.00 20.35 -5.29
C VAL A 381 7.31 21.17 -5.37
N GLY A 382 7.44 22.24 -4.60
CA GLY A 382 8.68 23.00 -4.50
C GLY A 382 9.74 22.30 -3.62
N THR A 383 10.91 22.92 -3.53
CA THR A 383 11.97 22.54 -2.59
C THR A 383 12.13 23.57 -1.46
N LEU A 384 11.81 24.84 -1.74
CA LEU A 384 11.90 25.92 -0.76
C LEU A 384 10.96 25.69 0.42
N GLY A 385 11.53 25.76 1.63
CA GLY A 385 10.81 25.62 2.90
C GLY A 385 10.45 24.19 3.31
N ALA A 386 10.55 23.25 2.37
CA ALA A 386 10.27 21.84 2.62
C ALA A 386 11.27 21.23 3.61
N LYS A 387 10.86 20.15 4.26
CA LYS A 387 11.72 19.38 5.18
C LYS A 387 12.00 18.00 4.61
N PRO A 388 13.28 17.59 4.48
CA PRO A 388 13.62 16.21 4.17
C PRO A 388 13.04 15.28 5.24
N ASN A 389 12.39 14.20 4.81
CA ASN A 389 11.75 13.24 5.68
C ASN A 389 12.75 12.61 6.67
N VAL A 390 13.96 12.30 6.19
CA VAL A 390 15.05 11.78 7.03
C VAL A 390 15.48 12.79 8.10
N ASP A 391 15.49 14.09 7.80
CA ASP A 391 15.89 15.12 8.77
C ASP A 391 14.83 15.34 9.86
N LEU A 392 13.57 14.99 9.58
CA LEU A 392 12.51 14.88 10.59
C LEU A 392 12.65 13.60 11.44
N GLY A 393 13.65 12.77 11.17
CA GLY A 393 13.86 11.49 11.84
C GLY A 393 12.91 10.39 11.37
N ASN A 394 12.35 10.52 10.16
CA ASN A 394 11.37 9.61 9.57
C ASN A 394 10.09 9.42 10.39
N VAL A 395 9.87 10.26 11.41
CA VAL A 395 8.70 10.12 12.28
C VAL A 395 7.41 10.43 11.52
N PRO A 396 6.26 9.87 11.93
CA PRO A 396 5.00 10.12 11.25
C PRO A 396 4.61 11.60 11.25
N VAL A 397 4.26 12.13 10.08
CA VAL A 397 3.76 13.50 9.86
C VAL A 397 2.36 13.41 9.27
N VAL A 398 1.39 14.09 9.89
CA VAL A 398 0.00 14.10 9.40
C VAL A 398 -0.19 15.27 8.46
N LEU A 399 -0.64 14.98 7.25
CA LEU A 399 -1.14 15.94 6.27
C LEU A 399 -2.66 15.78 6.12
N SER A 400 -3.33 16.87 5.80
CA SER A 400 -4.68 16.81 5.28
C SER A 400 -4.69 16.22 3.86
N PRO A 401 -5.79 15.56 3.45
CA PRO A 401 -6.00 15.15 2.07
C PRO A 401 -5.74 16.27 1.06
N LEU A 402 -6.14 17.51 1.36
CA LEU A 402 -5.93 18.63 0.45
C LEU A 402 -4.47 19.09 0.40
N GLU A 403 -3.70 19.03 1.50
CA GLU A 403 -2.24 19.31 1.44
C GLU A 403 -1.53 18.31 0.52
N VAL A 404 -1.92 17.04 0.53
CA VAL A 404 -1.37 16.03 -0.39
C VAL A 404 -1.68 16.39 -1.84
N LEU A 405 -2.96 16.64 -2.13
CA LEU A 405 -3.43 16.97 -3.49
C LEU A 405 -2.98 18.36 -3.95
N ASP A 406 -2.48 19.23 -3.07
CA ASP A 406 -1.91 20.54 -3.40
C ASP A 406 -0.38 20.52 -3.48
N GLY A 407 0.25 19.34 -3.52
CA GLY A 407 1.69 19.21 -3.74
C GLY A 407 2.52 19.27 -2.46
N GLY A 408 1.98 18.79 -1.34
CA GLY A 408 2.66 18.70 -0.06
C GLY A 408 3.83 17.71 0.00
N ILE A 409 4.06 16.94 -1.06
CA ILE A 409 5.19 16.00 -1.17
C ILE A 409 5.95 16.28 -2.46
N HIS A 410 7.26 16.48 -2.32
CA HIS A 410 8.22 16.50 -3.42
C HIS A 410 9.06 15.23 -3.34
N ALA A 411 8.93 14.37 -4.34
CA ALA A 411 9.63 13.10 -4.39
C ALA A 411 11.07 13.28 -4.87
N LEU A 412 12.06 12.60 -4.24
CA LEU A 412 13.41 12.47 -4.84
C LEU A 412 13.51 11.11 -5.53
N THR A 413 14.52 10.29 -5.22
CA THR A 413 14.73 8.97 -5.83
C THR A 413 14.10 7.84 -5.04
N CYS A 414 13.79 6.73 -5.74
CA CYS A 414 13.30 5.47 -5.18
C CYS A 414 14.21 4.33 -5.61
N ILE A 415 13.99 3.15 -5.03
CA ILE A 415 14.67 1.89 -5.34
C ILE A 415 14.57 1.56 -6.83
N GLY A 416 13.37 1.62 -7.41
CA GLY A 416 13.10 1.20 -8.79
C GLY A 416 12.06 2.06 -9.53
N PRO A 417 12.26 2.38 -10.83
CA PRO A 417 11.35 3.24 -11.60
C PRO A 417 9.90 2.76 -11.69
N ALA A 418 9.64 1.46 -11.79
CA ALA A 418 8.30 0.89 -11.93
C ALA A 418 7.45 1.07 -10.68
N SER A 419 8.09 1.16 -9.50
CA SER A 419 7.42 1.41 -8.21
C SER A 419 7.55 2.84 -7.71
N LYS A 420 8.20 3.73 -8.47
CA LYS A 420 8.44 5.13 -8.08
C LYS A 420 7.13 5.92 -8.04
N GLU A 421 6.79 6.44 -6.86
CA GLU A 421 5.78 7.48 -6.72
C GLU A 421 6.47 8.83 -6.89
N THR A 422 6.33 9.44 -8.07
CA THR A 422 6.86 10.79 -8.36
C THR A 422 6.03 11.85 -7.62
N SER A 423 6.50 13.10 -7.61
CA SER A 423 5.74 14.23 -7.06
C SER A 423 4.35 14.36 -7.70
N ARG A 424 4.25 14.08 -9.01
CA ARG A 424 2.97 14.04 -9.72
C ARG A 424 2.05 12.92 -9.21
N HIS A 425 2.59 11.80 -8.73
CA HIS A 425 1.80 10.73 -8.11
C HIS A 425 1.07 11.26 -6.88
N TYR A 426 1.77 11.94 -5.97
CA TYR A 426 1.16 12.52 -4.76
C TYR A 426 0.19 13.66 -5.10
N TRP A 427 0.49 14.47 -6.13
CA TRP A 427 -0.45 15.48 -6.64
C TRP A 427 -1.75 14.87 -7.19
N ARG A 428 -1.69 13.62 -7.69
CA ARG A 428 -2.80 12.85 -8.27
C ARG A 428 -3.15 11.62 -7.42
N GLU A 429 -2.93 11.67 -6.10
CA GLU A 429 -2.94 10.46 -5.24
C GLU A 429 -4.30 9.74 -5.32
N PRO A 430 -4.39 8.56 -5.97
CA PRO A 430 -5.68 7.94 -6.25
C PRO A 430 -6.43 7.48 -5.01
N LEU A 431 -5.73 6.97 -4.00
CA LEU A 431 -6.33 6.50 -2.76
C LEU A 431 -6.92 7.64 -1.95
N VAL A 432 -6.23 8.78 -1.87
CA VAL A 432 -6.73 10.00 -1.21
C VAL A 432 -7.96 10.54 -1.94
N ILE A 433 -7.93 10.59 -3.27
CA ILE A 433 -9.06 11.05 -4.09
C ILE A 433 -10.29 10.14 -3.88
N GLU A 434 -10.13 8.82 -4.04
CA GLU A 434 -11.25 7.89 -3.88
C GLU A 434 -11.77 7.87 -2.44
N ALA A 435 -10.89 7.90 -1.43
CA ALA A 435 -11.30 7.91 -0.02
C ALA A 435 -12.00 9.22 0.40
N MET A 436 -11.56 10.37 -0.16
CA MET A 436 -12.21 11.66 0.10
C MET A 436 -13.63 11.70 -0.50
N ASN A 437 -13.82 11.05 -1.66
CA ASN A 437 -15.10 10.99 -2.35
C ASN A 437 -16.04 9.87 -1.82
N ASP A 438 -15.55 8.91 -1.05
CA ASP A 438 -16.38 7.83 -0.49
C ASP A 438 -17.21 8.29 0.72
N GLU A 439 -18.52 8.49 0.54
CA GLU A 439 -19.45 8.94 1.59
C GLU A 439 -19.71 7.95 2.73
N GLU A 440 -19.26 6.70 2.60
CA GLU A 440 -19.45 5.67 3.63
C GLU A 440 -18.40 5.73 4.74
N ILE A 441 -17.30 6.44 4.51
CA ILE A 441 -16.20 6.59 5.46
C ILE A 441 -15.93 8.06 5.81
N ASP A 442 -15.30 8.28 6.95
CA ASP A 442 -14.79 9.57 7.39
C ASP A 442 -13.26 9.58 7.28
N LEU A 443 -12.72 10.08 6.16
CA LEU A 443 -11.27 10.17 5.96
C LEU A 443 -10.68 11.24 6.89
N VAL A 444 -9.91 10.79 7.87
CA VAL A 444 -9.49 11.66 8.98
C VAL A 444 -8.18 12.40 8.72
N GLY A 445 -7.35 11.90 7.82
CA GLY A 445 -6.03 12.43 7.50
C GLY A 445 -5.20 11.44 6.70
N VAL A 446 -4.04 11.90 6.23
CA VAL A 446 -3.01 11.11 5.55
C VAL A 446 -1.74 11.21 6.38
N VAL A 447 -1.20 10.09 6.84
CA VAL A 447 0.01 10.04 7.66
C VAL A 447 1.17 9.60 6.79
N PHE A 448 2.15 10.47 6.59
CA PHE A 448 3.41 10.13 5.94
C PHE A 448 4.39 9.63 6.99
N VAL A 449 5.01 8.49 6.74
CA VAL A 449 5.99 7.89 7.64
C VAL A 449 7.20 7.45 6.83
N GLY A 450 8.40 7.73 7.31
CA GLY A 450 9.61 7.32 6.61
C GLY A 450 9.98 5.87 6.86
N SER A 451 10.91 5.39 6.03
CA SER A 451 11.45 4.03 6.06
C SER A 451 12.95 4.05 6.42
N PRO A 452 13.32 4.20 7.71
CA PRO A 452 14.72 4.30 8.12
C PRO A 452 15.56 3.12 7.66
N GLN A 453 16.84 3.34 7.36
CA GLN A 453 17.73 2.22 7.03
C GLN A 453 18.07 1.35 8.26
N VAL A 454 18.15 1.95 9.44
CA VAL A 454 18.55 1.27 10.67
C VAL A 454 17.36 0.57 11.32
N ASN A 455 17.44 -0.75 11.53
CA ASN A 455 16.35 -1.55 12.09
C ASN A 455 15.79 -1.02 13.42
N ALA A 456 16.63 -0.55 14.33
CA ALA A 456 16.15 0.01 15.61
C ALA A 456 15.27 1.26 15.41
N GLU A 457 15.57 2.06 14.37
CA GLU A 457 14.78 3.23 14.01
C GLU A 457 13.47 2.84 13.33
N LYS A 458 13.47 1.81 12.47
CA LYS A 458 12.25 1.25 11.86
C LYS A 458 11.18 0.94 12.91
N PHE A 459 11.56 0.22 13.97
CA PHE A 459 10.65 -0.13 15.07
C PHE A 459 10.29 1.07 15.95
N TYR A 460 11.20 2.01 16.15
CA TYR A 460 10.91 3.24 16.89
C TYR A 460 9.84 4.07 16.17
N VAL A 461 10.04 4.33 14.87
CA VAL A 461 9.13 5.09 14.00
C VAL A 461 7.77 4.39 13.92
N SER A 462 7.74 3.09 13.65
CA SER A 462 6.50 2.29 13.63
C SER A 462 5.74 2.35 14.96
N LYS A 463 6.45 2.33 16.10
CA LYS A 463 5.81 2.46 17.42
C LYS A 463 5.22 3.85 17.65
N ARG A 464 5.85 4.91 17.10
CA ARG A 464 5.27 6.27 17.13
C ARG A 464 4.03 6.34 16.25
N LEU A 465 4.04 5.70 15.07
CA LEU A 465 2.88 5.58 14.20
C LEU A 465 1.71 4.92 14.93
N GLY A 466 1.92 3.76 15.55
CA GLY A 466 0.86 3.07 16.30
C GLY A 466 0.25 3.95 17.40
N MET A 467 1.07 4.69 18.17
CA MET A 467 0.57 5.62 19.19
C MET A 467 -0.21 6.79 18.61
N MET A 468 0.21 7.31 17.45
CA MET A 468 -0.51 8.37 16.73
C MET A 468 -1.89 7.87 16.27
N ILE A 469 -1.94 6.69 15.66
CA ILE A 469 -3.19 6.08 15.18
C ILE A 469 -4.14 5.79 16.36
N GLU A 470 -3.63 5.29 17.48
CA GLU A 470 -4.40 5.10 18.71
C GLU A 470 -5.02 6.42 19.21
N ALA A 471 -4.22 7.48 19.25
CA ALA A 471 -4.66 8.80 19.69
C ALA A 471 -5.70 9.42 18.74
N MET A 472 -5.64 9.11 17.45
CA MET A 472 -6.64 9.55 16.46
C MET A 472 -7.98 8.82 16.63
N GLY A 473 -7.99 7.64 17.25
CA GLY A 473 -9.19 6.84 17.49
C GLY A 473 -9.91 6.46 16.19
N VAL A 474 -9.15 5.91 15.23
CA VAL A 474 -9.66 5.48 13.92
C VAL A 474 -10.16 4.04 13.97
N ASP A 475 -11.09 3.71 13.08
CA ASP A 475 -11.64 2.35 12.95
C ASP A 475 -10.85 1.52 11.92
N GLY A 476 -10.28 2.15 10.90
CA GLY A 476 -9.54 1.49 9.84
C GLY A 476 -8.34 2.30 9.32
N ALA A 477 -7.34 1.61 8.80
CA ALA A 477 -6.15 2.18 8.19
C ALA A 477 -5.82 1.47 6.87
N ILE A 478 -5.45 2.24 5.86
CA ILE A 478 -4.84 1.70 4.63
C ILE A 478 -3.38 2.12 4.64
N ILE A 479 -2.47 1.14 4.65
CA ILE A 479 -1.02 1.37 4.65
C ILE A 479 -0.52 1.14 3.23
N THR A 480 0.18 2.10 2.65
CA THR A 480 0.86 1.92 1.36
C THR A 480 2.36 2.06 1.55
N THR A 481 3.17 1.37 0.74
CA THR A 481 4.61 1.65 0.65
C THR A 481 5.02 1.96 -0.77
N GLU A 482 5.81 3.02 -0.92
CA GLU A 482 6.65 3.22 -2.10
C GLU A 482 7.83 2.23 -2.02
N GLY A 483 8.27 1.66 -3.15
CA GLY A 483 9.37 0.68 -3.18
C GLY A 483 9.00 -0.72 -2.70
N PHE A 484 10.04 -1.55 -2.48
CA PHE A 484 9.93 -2.96 -2.09
C PHE A 484 11.22 -3.46 -1.42
N GLY A 485 11.21 -4.65 -0.83
CA GLY A 485 12.42 -5.23 -0.21
C GLY A 485 12.64 -4.72 1.21
N ASN A 486 13.67 -3.90 1.45
CA ASN A 486 14.00 -3.43 2.82
C ASN A 486 12.86 -2.61 3.46
N ASN A 487 12.10 -1.87 2.65
CA ASN A 487 10.87 -1.17 3.06
C ASN A 487 9.80 -2.10 3.63
N HIS A 488 9.74 -3.35 3.17
CA HIS A 488 8.72 -4.29 3.64
C HIS A 488 8.85 -4.62 5.13
N ILE A 489 10.01 -4.38 5.75
CA ILE A 489 10.21 -4.51 7.19
C ILE A 489 9.46 -3.41 7.95
N ASP A 490 9.55 -2.16 7.49
CA ASP A 490 8.80 -1.03 8.05
C ASP A 490 7.31 -1.26 7.85
N PHE A 491 6.91 -1.57 6.61
CA PHE A 491 5.54 -1.87 6.23
C PHE A 491 4.92 -2.96 7.11
N ALA A 492 5.64 -4.06 7.34
CA ALA A 492 5.21 -5.12 8.25
C ALA A 492 5.05 -4.63 9.69
N SER A 493 6.02 -3.85 10.19
CA SER A 493 5.94 -3.27 11.53
C SER A 493 4.80 -2.25 11.67
N HIS A 494 4.49 -1.49 10.63
CA HIS A 494 3.33 -0.58 10.60
C HIS A 494 2.01 -1.36 10.74
N HIS A 495 1.87 -2.49 10.04
CA HIS A 495 0.72 -3.39 10.19
C HIS A 495 0.58 -3.89 11.62
N GLU A 496 1.68 -4.36 12.21
CA GLU A 496 1.69 -4.87 13.58
C GLU A 496 1.31 -3.79 14.59
N GLN A 497 1.91 -2.60 14.48
CA GLN A 497 1.64 -1.51 15.40
C GLN A 497 0.20 -1.00 15.28
N ILE A 498 -0.38 -0.95 14.08
CA ILE A 498 -1.76 -0.49 13.94
C ILE A 498 -2.75 -1.60 14.32
N GLY A 499 -2.55 -2.82 13.80
CA GLY A 499 -3.46 -3.94 14.01
C GLY A 499 -3.53 -4.42 15.46
N SER A 500 -2.42 -4.43 16.19
CA SER A 500 -2.38 -4.80 17.63
C SER A 500 -3.22 -3.89 18.53
N ARG A 501 -3.65 -2.74 18.02
CA ARG A 501 -4.51 -1.77 18.72
C ARG A 501 -5.99 -1.91 18.35
N GLY A 502 -6.34 -2.98 17.63
CA GLY A 502 -7.73 -3.28 17.26
C GLY A 502 -8.26 -2.46 16.07
N VAL A 503 -7.38 -1.85 15.28
CA VAL A 503 -7.73 -1.11 14.06
C VAL A 503 -7.73 -2.07 12.87
N ALA A 504 -8.73 -1.99 11.99
CA ALA A 504 -8.74 -2.75 10.75
C ALA A 504 -7.64 -2.26 9.79
N VAL A 505 -6.80 -3.14 9.26
CA VAL A 505 -5.66 -2.75 8.41
C VAL A 505 -5.74 -3.42 7.05
N VAL A 506 -5.58 -2.64 5.98
CA VAL A 506 -5.34 -3.13 4.62
C VAL A 506 -4.01 -2.57 4.11
N GLY A 507 -3.14 -3.43 3.61
CA GLY A 507 -1.85 -3.04 3.05
C GLY A 507 -1.88 -2.95 1.52
N MET A 508 -1.12 -2.03 0.95
CA MET A 508 -0.91 -1.88 -0.50
C MET A 508 0.58 -1.77 -0.82
N THR A 509 1.09 -2.63 -1.68
CA THR A 509 2.49 -2.61 -2.10
C THR A 509 2.66 -3.29 -3.46
N PHE A 510 3.74 -3.00 -4.17
CA PHE A 510 4.24 -3.94 -5.16
C PHE A 510 4.81 -5.16 -4.41
N ALA A 511 4.20 -6.34 -4.58
CA ALA A 511 4.66 -7.58 -3.96
C ALA A 511 4.98 -8.67 -4.99
N ALA A 512 4.14 -8.87 -6.02
CA ALA A 512 4.24 -9.91 -7.06
C ALA A 512 5.33 -11.01 -6.92
N VAL A 513 6.24 -11.13 -7.91
CA VAL A 513 7.25 -12.20 -7.94
C VAL A 513 8.58 -11.67 -7.40
N GLN A 514 9.05 -10.53 -7.92
CA GLN A 514 10.34 -9.97 -7.52
C GLN A 514 10.27 -9.17 -6.21
N GLY A 515 9.11 -8.59 -5.91
CA GLY A 515 8.88 -7.83 -4.68
C GLY A 515 8.35 -8.68 -3.53
N ALA A 516 8.47 -10.01 -3.59
CA ALA A 516 7.75 -10.91 -2.69
C ALA A 516 8.05 -10.57 -1.23
N LEU A 517 7.01 -10.54 -0.41
CA LEU A 517 7.14 -10.25 1.02
C LEU A 517 7.90 -11.39 1.70
N VAL A 518 9.10 -11.10 2.18
CA VAL A 518 9.93 -12.04 2.96
C VAL A 518 9.74 -11.91 4.47
N VAL A 519 8.91 -10.96 4.89
CA VAL A 519 8.54 -10.69 6.28
C VAL A 519 7.02 -10.61 6.38
N GLY A 520 6.47 -11.12 7.47
CA GLY A 520 5.04 -11.20 7.71
C GLY A 520 4.72 -11.22 9.20
N ASN A 521 3.50 -10.83 9.55
CA ASN A 521 2.91 -11.01 10.88
C ASN A 521 1.40 -11.22 10.76
N GLU A 522 0.74 -11.57 11.86
CA GLU A 522 -0.70 -11.89 11.87
C GLU A 522 -1.62 -10.74 11.41
N TYR A 523 -1.12 -9.49 11.42
CA TYR A 523 -1.88 -8.31 11.00
C TYR A 523 -1.74 -7.99 9.50
N MET A 524 -0.82 -8.65 8.78
CA MET A 524 -0.63 -8.51 7.33
C MET A 524 -1.57 -9.42 6.52
N LYS A 525 -2.82 -9.55 6.98
CA LYS A 525 -3.81 -10.49 6.42
C LYS A 525 -4.45 -9.98 5.13
N TYR A 526 -4.66 -8.67 5.03
CA TYR A 526 -5.45 -8.05 3.97
C TYR A 526 -4.53 -7.19 3.11
N MET A 527 -4.25 -7.64 1.89
CA MET A 527 -3.19 -7.09 1.04
C MET A 527 -3.69 -6.86 -0.39
N ILE A 528 -3.34 -5.71 -0.95
CA ILE A 528 -3.55 -5.36 -2.35
C ILE A 528 -2.18 -5.23 -3.03
N ASP A 529 -1.94 -6.07 -4.03
CA ASP A 529 -0.76 -5.98 -4.87
C ASP A 529 -0.94 -4.92 -5.96
N ASN A 530 0.03 -3.99 -6.04
CA ASN A 530 0.09 -2.92 -7.03
C ASN A 530 0.69 -3.38 -8.37
N ASN A 531 1.15 -4.63 -8.50
CA ASN A 531 1.73 -5.12 -9.74
C ASN A 531 0.79 -5.03 -10.96
N LYS A 532 1.30 -4.45 -12.05
CA LYS A 532 0.70 -4.53 -13.40
C LYS A 532 1.62 -5.29 -14.36
N SER A 533 2.90 -5.43 -14.03
CA SER A 533 3.87 -6.16 -14.81
C SER A 533 3.39 -7.57 -15.13
N LYS A 534 3.43 -7.95 -16.41
CA LYS A 534 3.01 -9.29 -16.85
C LYS A 534 3.81 -10.40 -16.17
N GLN A 535 5.10 -10.14 -15.93
CA GLN A 535 6.02 -11.10 -15.30
C GLN A 535 6.06 -10.97 -13.76
N GLY A 536 5.37 -9.98 -13.18
CA GLY A 536 5.40 -9.75 -11.73
C GLY A 536 6.72 -9.15 -11.23
N ILE A 537 7.40 -8.37 -12.07
CA ILE A 537 8.75 -7.83 -11.80
C ILE A 537 8.78 -6.29 -11.83
N GLU A 538 9.80 -5.73 -11.19
CA GLU A 538 10.33 -4.40 -11.46
C GLU A 538 11.00 -4.46 -12.85
N ASN A 539 10.36 -3.85 -13.84
CA ASN A 539 10.79 -3.89 -15.24
C ASN A 539 11.44 -2.59 -15.74
N GLU A 540 11.74 -1.69 -14.80
CA GLU A 540 12.41 -0.40 -14.98
C GLU A 540 11.66 0.58 -15.89
N ILE A 541 10.37 0.32 -16.13
CA ILE A 541 9.47 1.23 -16.84
C ILE A 541 8.77 2.10 -15.82
N LEU A 542 8.98 3.41 -15.90
CA LEU A 542 8.46 4.38 -14.95
C LEU A 542 6.96 4.18 -14.69
N SER A 543 6.61 4.09 -13.40
CA SER A 543 5.24 4.01 -12.87
C SER A 543 4.41 2.77 -13.27
N ASN A 544 5.02 1.70 -13.80
CA ASN A 544 4.24 0.53 -14.22
C ASN A 544 3.47 -0.14 -13.06
N ASN A 545 4.14 -0.32 -11.93
CA ASN A 545 3.65 -1.03 -10.75
C ASN A 545 3.25 -0.08 -9.60
N THR A 546 3.00 1.21 -9.88
CA THR A 546 2.51 2.13 -8.86
C THR A 546 1.01 1.93 -8.59
N LEU A 547 0.55 2.41 -7.45
CA LEU A 547 -0.87 2.49 -7.11
C LEU A 547 -1.64 3.27 -8.20
N CYS A 548 -2.77 2.72 -8.65
CA CYS A 548 -3.68 3.35 -9.60
C CYS A 548 -5.11 3.33 -9.03
N LYS A 549 -6.05 3.99 -9.72
CA LYS A 549 -7.44 4.09 -9.24
C LYS A 549 -8.07 2.73 -8.98
N GLU A 550 -7.82 1.72 -9.81
CA GLU A 550 -8.40 0.40 -9.61
C GLU A 550 -7.89 -0.30 -8.33
N ASP A 551 -6.68 0.00 -7.87
CA ASP A 551 -6.15 -0.57 -6.63
C ASP A 551 -6.71 0.18 -5.41
N ALA A 552 -6.87 1.50 -5.50
CA ALA A 552 -7.52 2.32 -4.47
C ALA A 552 -8.96 1.83 -4.19
N ILE A 553 -9.74 1.59 -5.25
CA ILE A 553 -11.10 1.05 -5.15
C ILE A 553 -11.09 -0.32 -4.44
N ARG A 554 -10.17 -1.22 -4.83
CA ARG A 554 -10.03 -2.54 -4.20
C ARG A 554 -9.66 -2.43 -2.72
N ALA A 555 -8.75 -1.52 -2.36
CA ALA A 555 -8.32 -1.33 -0.98
C ALA A 555 -9.45 -0.78 -0.10
N LEU A 556 -10.21 0.21 -0.60
CA LEU A 556 -11.37 0.76 0.11
C LEU A 556 -12.49 -0.28 0.27
N ALA A 557 -12.80 -1.04 -0.78
CA ALA A 557 -13.76 -2.13 -0.70
C ALA A 557 -13.35 -3.17 0.35
N MET A 558 -12.08 -3.62 0.30
CA MET A 558 -11.55 -4.58 1.26
C MET A 558 -11.58 -4.03 2.69
N LEU A 559 -11.19 -2.76 2.92
CA LEU A 559 -11.22 -2.16 4.24
C LEU A 559 -12.65 -2.11 4.81
N LYS A 560 -13.64 -1.74 3.98
CA LYS A 560 -15.05 -1.73 4.39
C LYS A 560 -15.55 -3.11 4.79
N THR A 561 -15.24 -4.15 4.00
CA THR A 561 -15.53 -5.55 4.34
C THR A 561 -14.89 -5.97 5.67
N VAL A 562 -13.61 -5.64 5.88
CA VAL A 562 -12.90 -5.97 7.13
C VAL A 562 -13.51 -5.24 8.33
N MET A 563 -13.83 -3.95 8.21
CA MET A 563 -14.49 -3.18 9.27
C MET A 563 -15.92 -3.66 9.57
N ALA A 564 -16.59 -4.27 8.60
CA ALA A 564 -17.90 -4.92 8.78
C ALA A 564 -17.79 -6.28 9.49
N GLY A 565 -16.58 -6.82 9.68
CA GLY A 565 -16.35 -8.14 10.26
C GLY A 565 -16.66 -9.28 9.30
N GLU A 566 -16.73 -8.99 7.99
CA GLU A 566 -16.99 -9.98 6.96
C GLU A 566 -15.72 -10.77 6.63
N GLU A 567 -15.91 -12.00 6.17
CA GLU A 567 -14.80 -12.89 5.82
C GLU A 567 -14.17 -12.46 4.49
N VAL A 568 -12.88 -12.14 4.53
CA VAL A 568 -12.05 -12.00 3.33
C VAL A 568 -11.19 -13.24 3.20
N LYS A 569 -11.28 -13.89 2.04
CA LYS A 569 -10.50 -15.09 1.73
C LYS A 569 -9.01 -14.82 1.88
N ALA A 570 -8.29 -15.75 2.49
CA ALA A 570 -6.84 -15.68 2.60
C ALA A 570 -6.16 -15.61 1.22
N PRO A 571 -5.07 -14.83 1.08
CA PRO A 571 -4.32 -14.77 -0.17
C PRO A 571 -3.62 -16.11 -0.46
N GLU A 572 -3.33 -16.34 -1.74
CA GLU A 572 -2.49 -17.46 -2.15
C GLU A 572 -1.03 -17.19 -1.76
N ARG A 573 -0.24 -18.24 -1.50
CA ARG A 573 1.18 -18.11 -1.11
C ARG A 573 2.05 -17.55 -2.24
N LYS A 574 1.69 -17.84 -3.48
CA LYS A 574 2.38 -17.33 -4.67
C LYS A 574 1.50 -16.29 -5.34
N TRP A 575 2.16 -15.31 -5.95
CA TRP A 575 1.45 -14.30 -6.73
C TRP A 575 0.58 -14.95 -7.82
N ASN A 576 -0.68 -14.52 -7.86
CA ASN A 576 -1.66 -14.97 -8.85
C ASN A 576 -2.45 -13.76 -9.37
N ASN A 577 -2.26 -13.45 -10.65
CA ASN A 577 -2.92 -12.33 -11.32
C ASN A 577 -4.45 -12.41 -11.29
N ASN A 578 -5.03 -13.62 -11.19
CA ASN A 578 -6.48 -13.80 -11.15
C ASN A 578 -7.11 -13.25 -9.86
N VAL A 579 -6.35 -13.11 -8.77
CA VAL A 579 -6.87 -12.52 -7.52
C VAL A 579 -7.36 -11.09 -7.77
N LYS A 580 -6.56 -10.28 -8.49
CA LYS A 580 -6.95 -8.91 -8.88
C LYS A 580 -8.23 -8.93 -9.71
N LEU A 581 -8.28 -9.75 -10.75
CA LEU A 581 -9.44 -9.82 -11.65
C LEU A 581 -10.72 -10.25 -10.92
N ASN A 582 -10.63 -11.26 -10.05
CA ASN A 582 -11.75 -11.73 -9.25
C ASN A 582 -12.25 -10.64 -8.28
N ASN A 583 -11.35 -9.88 -7.64
CA ASN A 583 -11.77 -8.77 -6.78
C ASN A 583 -12.53 -7.71 -7.58
N ILE A 584 -12.04 -7.36 -8.76
CA ILE A 584 -12.66 -6.36 -9.64
C ILE A 584 -14.07 -6.83 -10.03
N GLU A 585 -14.23 -8.04 -10.55
CA GLU A 585 -15.53 -8.58 -10.93
C GLU A 585 -16.53 -8.59 -9.77
N LEU A 586 -16.08 -8.93 -8.55
CA LEU A 586 -16.90 -8.90 -7.36
C LEU A 586 -17.36 -7.48 -7.00
N ILE A 587 -16.45 -6.50 -7.04
CA ILE A 587 -16.76 -5.10 -6.73
C ILE A 587 -17.69 -4.51 -7.80
N GLU A 588 -17.44 -4.77 -9.08
CA GLU A 588 -18.30 -4.31 -10.18
C GLU A 588 -19.72 -4.89 -10.06
N LYS A 589 -19.83 -6.17 -9.68
CA LYS A 589 -21.11 -6.83 -9.48
C LYS A 589 -21.90 -6.23 -8.31
N GLU A 590 -21.22 -5.92 -7.20
CA GLU A 590 -21.86 -5.37 -5.99
C GLU A 590 -22.25 -3.90 -6.18
N THR A 591 -21.36 -3.11 -6.78
CA THR A 591 -21.57 -1.65 -6.92
C THR A 591 -22.34 -1.27 -8.17
N GLY A 592 -22.38 -2.14 -9.19
CA GLY A 592 -22.90 -1.83 -10.52
C GLY A 592 -22.02 -0.87 -11.34
N ASN A 593 -20.87 -0.45 -10.80
CA ASN A 593 -19.95 0.47 -11.45
C ASN A 593 -18.84 -0.31 -12.13
N LYS A 594 -18.51 0.06 -13.37
CA LYS A 594 -17.38 -0.52 -14.10
C LYS A 594 -16.07 0.08 -13.59
N ILE A 595 -15.06 -0.76 -13.37
CA ILE A 595 -13.70 -0.37 -12.99
C ILE A 595 -12.80 -0.56 -14.20
N GLU A 596 -12.25 0.56 -14.71
CA GLU A 596 -11.29 0.52 -15.80
C GLU A 596 -9.92 0.04 -15.28
N LEU A 597 -9.39 -1.01 -15.89
CA LEU A 597 -8.04 -1.50 -15.60
C LEU A 597 -7.05 -0.80 -16.51
N VAL A 598 -6.00 -0.25 -15.92
CA VAL A 598 -4.89 0.31 -16.67
C VAL A 598 -4.12 -0.79 -17.41
N GLU A 599 -3.69 -0.48 -18.63
CA GLU A 599 -2.85 -1.35 -19.45
C GLU A 599 -1.46 -1.55 -18.82
N ASN A 600 -0.84 -2.71 -19.06
CA ASN A 600 0.53 -2.98 -18.63
C ASN A 600 1.57 -2.66 -19.73
N GLU A 601 2.83 -2.95 -19.48
CA GLU A 601 3.95 -2.63 -20.37
C GLU A 601 3.90 -3.26 -21.76
N GLN A 602 3.01 -4.23 -22.01
CA GLN A 602 2.91 -4.90 -23.31
C GLN A 602 2.31 -3.98 -24.39
N VAL A 603 1.73 -2.84 -24.02
CA VAL A 603 1.26 -1.81 -24.97
C VAL A 603 2.37 -0.93 -25.51
N LEU A 604 3.57 -0.98 -24.90
CA LEU A 604 4.74 -0.24 -25.35
C LEU A 604 5.54 -1.05 -26.37
N GLU A 605 6.21 -0.36 -27.29
CA GLU A 605 7.26 -1.01 -28.09
C GLU A 605 8.38 -1.51 -27.16
N LYS A 606 8.86 -2.73 -27.37
CA LYS A 606 9.89 -3.30 -26.50
C LYS A 606 11.20 -2.53 -26.64
N SER A 607 11.66 -1.91 -25.55
CA SER A 607 12.99 -1.34 -25.46
C SER A 607 14.08 -2.40 -25.71
N ARG A 608 15.30 -1.95 -26.00
CA ARG A 608 16.46 -2.85 -26.12
C ARG A 608 16.67 -3.63 -24.82
N LYS A 609 16.64 -2.93 -23.68
CA LYS A 609 16.78 -3.50 -22.34
C LYS A 609 15.74 -4.60 -22.06
N ARG A 610 14.48 -4.38 -22.43
CA ARG A 610 13.42 -5.39 -22.31
C ARG A 610 13.68 -6.64 -23.14
N ARG A 611 14.09 -6.51 -24.40
CA ARG A 611 14.39 -7.66 -25.27
C ARG A 611 15.61 -8.45 -24.80
N GLU A 612 16.63 -7.76 -24.29
CA GLU A 612 17.91 -8.38 -23.94
C GLU A 612 17.95 -8.93 -22.50
N ILE A 613 17.18 -8.37 -21.58
CA ILE A 613 17.28 -8.68 -20.13
C ILE A 613 16.01 -9.37 -19.60
N TYR A 614 14.83 -8.74 -19.72
CA TYR A 614 13.61 -9.19 -19.03
C TYR A 614 12.75 -10.15 -19.85
N GLU A 615 12.62 -9.90 -21.14
CA GLU A 615 11.78 -10.65 -22.08
C GLU A 615 12.63 -11.24 -23.22
N LYS A 616 13.61 -12.06 -22.84
CA LYS A 616 14.42 -12.81 -23.80
C LYS A 616 13.53 -13.76 -24.60
N GLU A 617 13.61 -13.67 -25.92
CA GLU A 617 12.94 -14.59 -26.86
C GLU A 617 13.62 -15.96 -26.91
#